data_AF-A0A4Y2JQ79-F1
#
_entry.id   AF-A0A4Y2JQ79-F1
#
_cell.length_a   1.000
_cell.length_b   1.000
_cell.length_c   1.000
_cell.angle_alpha   90.00
_cell.angle_beta   90.00
_cell.angle_gamma   90.00
#
_symmetry.space_group_name_H-M   'P 1'
#
loop_
_entity.id
_entity.type
_entity.pdbx_description
1 polymer ?
#
loop_
_entity_poly.entity_id
_entity_poly.type
_entity_poly.pdbx_seq_one_letter_code
_entity_poly.pdbx_strand_id
1 'polypeptide(L)'
;MVGQIIHARQVPECYFLLKSEKTLAKSPEAKKLTVSRFSRENLVFEVEESDSYLEWEFETKSRDIGFGLYFKENPENDSKPIELLPKQRIDTTFGPEVGILKCEHKGT
;
A
#
# COMPACT_ATOMS: atom_id res chain seq x y z
N MET A 1 -31.90 -29.45 -17.56
CA MET A 1 -30.99 -28.34 -17.88
C MET A 1 -29.86 -28.40 -16.88
N VAL A 2 -28.67 -28.84 -17.29
CA VAL A 2 -27.52 -28.99 -16.37
C VAL A 2 -26.85 -27.62 -16.29
N GLY A 3 -26.84 -27.00 -15.11
CA GLY A 3 -26.18 -25.71 -14.91
C GLY A 3 -24.67 -25.88 -15.05
N GLN A 4 -24.05 -25.09 -15.92
CA GLN A 4 -22.61 -25.11 -16.12
C GLN A 4 -21.93 -24.19 -15.09
N ILE A 5 -20.99 -24.73 -14.32
CA ILE A 5 -20.15 -23.93 -13.41
C ILE A 5 -19.04 -23.28 -14.25
N ILE A 6 -18.96 -21.95 -14.22
CA ILE A 6 -17.87 -21.20 -14.85
C ILE A 6 -16.88 -20.82 -13.74
N HIS A 7 -15.67 -21.39 -13.80
CA HIS A 7 -14.58 -20.97 -12.92
C HIS A 7 -14.07 -19.59 -13.32
N ALA A 8 -13.72 -18.76 -12.32
CA ALA A 8 -13.23 -17.40 -12.55
C ALA A 8 -12.01 -17.39 -13.48
N ARG A 9 -11.95 -16.38 -14.36
CA ARG A 9 -10.84 -16.11 -15.27
C ARG A 9 -10.38 -14.66 -15.10
N GLN A 10 -9.20 -14.34 -15.60
CA GLN A 10 -8.74 -12.95 -15.67
C GLN A 10 -9.77 -12.11 -16.44
N VAL A 11 -10.20 -11.01 -15.83
CA VAL A 11 -11.14 -10.07 -16.45
C VAL A 11 -10.40 -9.30 -17.56
N PRO A 12 -10.94 -9.22 -18.79
CA PRO A 12 -10.32 -8.43 -19.85
C PRO A 12 -10.22 -6.94 -19.48
N GLU A 13 -9.11 -6.31 -19.82
CA GLU A 13 -8.82 -4.90 -19.46
C GLU A 13 -9.87 -3.91 -19.97
N CYS A 14 -10.55 -4.21 -21.08
CA CYS A 14 -11.62 -3.37 -21.61
C CYS A 14 -12.85 -3.27 -20.70
N TYR A 15 -12.96 -4.14 -19.69
CA TYR A 15 -13.99 -4.07 -18.65
C TYR A 15 -13.51 -3.36 -17.38
N PHE A 16 -12.24 -2.93 -17.30
CA PHE A 16 -11.74 -2.25 -16.12
C PHE A 16 -12.34 -0.85 -16.02
N LEU A 17 -12.84 -0.51 -14.84
CA LEU A 17 -13.27 0.85 -14.53
C LEU A 17 -12.01 1.67 -14.22
N LEU A 18 -11.55 2.46 -15.19
CA LEU A 18 -10.31 3.26 -15.08
C LEU A 18 -10.39 4.47 -14.14
N LYS A 19 -11.57 4.71 -13.54
CA LYS A 19 -11.80 5.77 -12.56
C LYS A 19 -12.68 5.21 -11.46
N SER A 20 -12.08 4.88 -10.33
CA SER A 20 -12.86 4.63 -9.12
C SER A 20 -13.62 5.90 -8.75
N GLU A 21 -14.96 5.88 -8.80
CA GLU A 21 -15.78 6.97 -8.24
C GLU A 21 -15.65 7.06 -6.70
N LYS A 22 -15.15 5.98 -6.09
CA LYS A 22 -14.91 5.82 -4.66
C LYS A 22 -13.45 6.19 -4.36
N THR A 23 -13.23 7.46 -4.07
CA THR A 23 -11.94 7.97 -3.61
C THR A 23 -11.78 7.69 -2.12
N LEU A 24 -10.62 7.18 -1.67
CA LEU A 24 -10.27 7.09 -0.24
C LEU A 24 -10.51 8.41 0.50
N ALA A 25 -10.27 9.54 -0.15
CA ALA A 25 -10.47 10.87 0.44
C ALA A 25 -11.89 11.15 0.98
N LYS A 26 -12.89 10.38 0.55
CA LYS A 26 -14.29 10.48 1.02
C LYS A 26 -14.61 9.50 2.16
N SER A 27 -13.74 8.54 2.45
CA SER A 27 -13.93 7.61 3.55
C SER A 27 -13.78 8.34 4.88
N PRO A 28 -14.71 8.17 5.84
CA PRO A 28 -14.62 8.80 7.16
C PRO A 28 -13.42 8.32 7.98
N GLU A 29 -12.90 7.12 7.68
CA GLU A 29 -11.76 6.52 8.37
C GLU A 29 -10.42 6.92 7.75
N ALA A 30 -10.43 7.59 6.59
CA ALA A 30 -9.21 7.97 5.89
C ALA A 30 -8.42 9.03 6.68
N LYS A 31 -7.18 8.67 7.03
CA LYS A 31 -6.21 9.60 7.63
C LYS A 31 -5.55 10.44 6.54
N LYS A 32 -5.31 11.72 6.84
CA LYS A 32 -4.65 12.66 5.92
C LYS A 32 -3.24 12.98 6.43
N LEU A 33 -2.26 12.85 5.54
CA LEU A 33 -0.86 13.19 5.79
C LEU A 33 -0.42 14.24 4.78
N THR A 34 0.28 15.28 5.24
CA THR A 34 0.85 16.31 4.37
C THR A 34 2.36 16.11 4.28
N VAL A 35 2.86 15.83 3.08
CA VAL A 35 4.31 15.73 2.80
C VAL A 35 4.76 17.01 2.12
N SER A 36 5.71 17.72 2.74
CA SER A 36 6.26 18.96 2.20
C SER A 36 7.19 18.70 1.01
N ARG A 37 7.43 19.73 0.19
CA ARG A 37 8.36 19.61 -0.95
C ARG A 37 9.75 19.18 -0.45
N PHE A 38 10.31 18.17 -1.12
CA PHE A 38 11.62 17.60 -0.79
C PHE A 38 11.75 17.02 0.62
N SER A 39 10.63 16.81 1.34
CA SER A 39 10.63 16.08 2.62
C SER A 39 10.21 14.62 2.44
N ARG A 40 10.26 13.87 3.53
CA ARG A 40 9.69 12.53 3.65
C ARG A 40 8.97 12.42 4.99
N GLU A 41 7.95 11.58 5.04
CA GLU A 41 7.28 11.18 6.27
C GLU A 41 7.42 9.66 6.39
N ASN A 42 7.67 9.17 7.61
CA ASN A 42 7.77 7.74 7.88
C ASN A 42 6.60 7.34 8.79
N LEU A 43 5.82 6.36 8.35
CA LEU A 43 4.85 5.68 9.19
C LEU A 43 5.51 4.41 9.73
N VAL A 44 5.49 4.23 11.05
CA VAL A 44 6.14 3.10 11.74
C VAL A 44 5.05 2.23 12.34
N PHE A 45 5.14 0.93 12.12
CA PHE A 45 4.16 -0.05 12.60
C PHE A 45 4.91 -1.15 13.34
N GLU A 46 4.53 -1.40 14.60
CA GLU A 46 5.14 -2.48 15.37
C GLU A 46 4.51 -3.82 14.99
N VAL A 47 5.36 -4.79 14.63
CA VAL A 47 4.99 -6.16 14.32
C VAL A 47 5.29 -7.03 15.53
N GLU A 48 4.23 -7.31 16.31
CA GLU A 48 4.33 -8.16 17.51
C GLU A 48 4.26 -9.65 17.19
N GLU A 49 3.65 -10.02 16.05
CA GLU A 49 3.45 -11.39 15.61
C GLU A 49 4.06 -11.62 14.21
N SER A 50 4.97 -12.58 14.12
CA SER A 50 5.52 -13.06 12.86
C SER A 50 4.42 -13.67 11.99
N ASP A 51 4.63 -13.62 10.68
CA ASP A 51 3.69 -14.11 9.66
C ASP A 51 2.35 -13.34 9.59
N SER A 52 2.24 -12.21 10.29
CA SER A 52 1.16 -11.24 10.10
C SER A 52 1.30 -10.50 8.76
N TYR A 53 0.31 -9.67 8.43
CA TYR A 53 0.28 -8.93 7.18
C TYR A 53 0.19 -7.43 7.43
N LEU A 54 1.00 -6.66 6.71
CA LEU A 54 0.87 -5.23 6.56
C LEU A 54 0.10 -4.93 5.27
N GLU A 55 -1.07 -4.34 5.40
CA GLU A 55 -1.88 -3.86 4.29
C GLU A 55 -1.82 -2.33 4.22
N TRP A 56 -1.75 -1.80 2.99
CA TRP A 56 -1.84 -0.36 2.76
C TRP A 56 -2.77 -0.04 1.61
N GLU A 57 -3.42 1.12 1.76
CA GLU A 57 -4.17 1.78 0.72
C GLU A 57 -3.91 3.28 0.86
N PHE A 58 -3.49 3.96 -0.21
CA PHE A 58 -3.35 5.41 -0.19
C PHE A 58 -3.66 6.08 -1.54
N GLU A 59 -4.06 7.35 -1.45
CA GLU A 59 -4.24 8.24 -2.61
C GLU A 59 -3.44 9.52 -2.40
N THR A 60 -2.95 10.09 -3.50
CA THR A 60 -2.35 11.42 -3.53
C THR A 60 -3.35 12.41 -4.12
N LYS A 61 -3.51 13.56 -3.45
CA LYS A 61 -4.38 14.64 -3.97
C LYS A 61 -3.86 15.21 -5.29
N SER A 62 -2.55 15.28 -5.44
CA SER A 62 -1.90 15.83 -6.63
C SER A 62 -0.49 15.29 -6.77
N ARG A 63 -0.10 14.93 -7.99
CA ARG A 63 1.23 14.41 -8.35
C ARG A 63 1.50 13.03 -7.75
N ASP A 64 2.50 12.40 -8.31
CA ASP A 64 3.10 11.17 -7.81
C ASP A 64 3.87 11.41 -6.50
N ILE A 65 4.04 10.34 -5.73
CA ILE A 65 4.81 10.32 -4.49
C ILE A 65 5.85 9.20 -4.51
N GLY A 66 6.98 9.39 -3.83
CA GLY A 66 7.93 8.31 -3.61
C GLY A 66 7.46 7.44 -2.44
N PHE A 67 7.20 6.16 -2.69
CA PHE A 67 6.75 5.19 -1.69
C PHE A 67 7.69 3.99 -1.65
N GLY A 68 7.94 3.43 -0.47
CA GLY A 68 8.77 2.25 -0.24
C GLY A 68 8.56 1.73 1.18
N LEU A 69 8.92 0.48 1.42
CA LEU A 69 8.79 -0.20 2.71
C LEU A 69 10.14 -0.69 3.20
N TYR A 70 10.37 -0.50 4.49
CA TYR A 70 11.61 -0.84 5.16
C TYR A 70 11.30 -1.59 6.45
N PHE A 71 12.17 -2.52 6.82
CA PHE A 71 12.08 -3.27 8.05
C PHE A 71 13.29 -3.02 8.93
N LYS A 72 13.05 -2.97 10.23
CA LYS A 72 14.04 -2.83 11.27
C LYS A 72 13.70 -3.78 12.42
N GLU A 73 14.59 -4.73 12.69
CA GLU A 73 14.38 -5.75 13.72
C GLU A 73 14.31 -5.17 15.14
N ASN A 74 15.13 -4.16 15.44
CA ASN A 74 15.09 -3.44 16.71
C ASN A 74 15.05 -1.92 16.48
N PRO A 75 13.96 -1.23 16.85
CA PRO A 75 13.84 0.21 16.65
C PRO A 75 14.90 1.03 17.38
N GLU A 76 15.49 0.53 18.47
CA GLU A 76 16.53 1.22 19.25
C GLU A 76 17.95 1.07 18.68
N ASN A 77 18.15 0.15 17.73
CA ASN A 77 19.48 -0.07 17.13
C ASN A 77 19.72 0.91 15.97
N ASP A 78 20.91 1.48 15.82
CA ASP A 78 21.27 2.33 14.67
C ASP A 78 21.54 1.55 13.37
N SER A 79 21.22 0.25 13.34
CA SER A 79 21.31 -0.58 12.14
C SER A 79 20.47 0.00 10.99
N LYS A 80 21.04 0.00 9.79
CA LYS A 80 20.33 0.43 8.57
C LYS A 80 19.09 -0.44 8.35
N PRO A 81 17.91 0.16 8.08
CA PRO A 81 16.72 -0.60 7.72
C PRO A 81 16.95 -1.44 6.47
N ILE A 82 16.35 -2.63 6.45
CA ILE A 82 16.33 -3.53 5.30
C ILE A 82 15.20 -3.08 4.37
N GLU A 83 15.49 -2.85 3.10
CA GLU A 83 14.46 -2.48 2.12
C GLU A 83 13.64 -3.72 1.72
N LEU A 84 12.34 -3.71 2.04
CA LEU A 84 11.40 -4.77 1.69
C LEU A 84 10.71 -4.49 0.36
N LEU A 85 10.35 -3.22 0.13
CA LEU A 85 9.78 -2.73 -1.12
C LEU A 85 10.63 -1.56 -1.61
N PRO A 86 11.30 -1.69 -2.77
CA PRO A 86 12.12 -0.63 -3.34
C PRO A 86 11.34 0.68 -3.50
N LYS A 87 11.98 1.80 -3.20
CA LYS A 87 11.33 3.09 -3.36
C LYS A 87 11.00 3.39 -4.83
N GLN A 88 9.73 3.58 -5.15
CA GLN A 88 9.24 3.90 -6.49
C GLN A 88 8.33 5.13 -6.49
N ARG A 89 8.20 5.78 -7.66
CA ARG A 89 7.28 6.90 -7.86
C ARG A 89 5.92 6.34 -8.26
N ILE A 90 4.92 6.57 -7.41
CA ILE A 90 3.57 6.04 -7.58
C ILE A 90 2.62 7.18 -7.92
N ASP A 91 1.86 7.03 -8.99
CA ASP A 91 0.78 7.92 -9.41
C ASP A 91 -0.57 7.26 -9.15
N THR A 92 -1.40 7.92 -8.34
CA THR A 92 -2.73 7.41 -7.94
C THR A 92 -3.88 8.09 -8.71
N THR A 93 -3.57 8.73 -9.85
CA THR A 93 -4.55 9.47 -10.68
C THR A 93 -5.73 8.61 -11.14
N PHE A 94 -5.51 7.30 -11.38
CA PHE A 94 -6.53 6.38 -11.86
C PHE A 94 -7.17 5.51 -10.76
N GLY A 95 -6.62 5.55 -9.54
CA GLY A 95 -7.09 4.79 -8.40
C GLY A 95 -6.08 4.80 -7.24
N PRO A 96 -6.50 4.36 -6.04
CA PRO A 96 -5.60 4.20 -4.91
C PRO A 96 -4.50 3.20 -5.21
N GLU A 97 -3.33 3.43 -4.63
CA GLU A 97 -2.30 2.40 -4.53
C GLU A 97 -2.70 1.44 -3.41
N VAL A 98 -2.76 0.14 -3.72
CA VAL A 98 -3.09 -0.93 -2.79
C VAL A 98 -1.96 -1.94 -2.73
N GLY A 99 -1.67 -2.46 -1.55
CA GLY A 99 -0.75 -3.57 -1.43
C GLY A 99 -0.81 -4.28 -0.09
N ILE A 100 -0.18 -5.45 -0.07
CA ILE A 100 -0.09 -6.30 1.09
C ILE A 100 1.31 -6.92 1.12
N LEU A 101 1.88 -7.02 2.31
CA LEU A 101 3.17 -7.66 2.53
C LEU A 101 3.09 -8.54 3.77
N LYS A 102 3.61 -9.76 3.67
CA LYS A 102 3.74 -10.67 4.80
C LYS A 102 4.96 -10.27 5.64
N CYS A 103 4.74 -10.02 6.92
CA CYS A 103 5.79 -9.67 7.88
C CYS A 103 6.39 -10.95 8.46
N GLU A 104 7.47 -11.47 7.86
CA GLU A 104 8.09 -12.73 8.29
C GLU A 104 8.66 -12.67 9.73
N HIS A 105 9.02 -11.47 10.19
CA HIS A 105 9.70 -11.24 11.45
C HIS A 105 9.05 -10.12 12.26
N LYS A 106 9.23 -10.20 13.58
CA LYS A 106 8.89 -9.12 14.53
C LYS A 106 9.86 -7.95 14.37
N GLY A 107 9.39 -6.73 14.63
CA GLY A 107 10.16 -5.50 14.50
C GLY A 107 9.27 -4.33 14.08
N THR A 108 9.80 -3.44 13.24
CA THR A 108 9.07 -2.28 12.69
C THR A 108 9.33 -2.06 11.22
#